data_AF-A0A7Y5PEA7-F1
#
_entry.id   AF-A0A7Y5PEA7-F1
#
_cell.length_a   1.000
_cell.length_b   1.000
_cell.length_c   1.000
_cell.angle_alpha   90.00
_cell.angle_beta   90.00
_cell.angle_gamma   90.00
#
_symmetry.space_group_name_H-M   'P 1'
#
loop_
_entity.id
_entity.type
_entity.pdbx_description
1 polymer ?
#
loop_
_entity_poly.entity_id
_entity_poly.type
_entity_poly.pdbx_seq_one_letter_code
_entity_poly.pdbx_strand_id
1 'polypeptide(L)'
;LLWSVRTLIIGTVRTGARGVALWNLALDGRGGPHLGGCGNCRGVLTIDSRSGAVTRNEEYYALAHASRFVRSGARRIASSTGVAGLETVAFRNVDASKVLIVANSAATAATFVVRDGTRWIESRVPGTGVATLRWR
;
A
#
# COMPACT_ATOMS: atom_id res chain seq x y z
N LEU A 1 2.99 6.50 5.84
CA LEU A 1 2.89 5.60 4.68
C LEU A 1 3.02 4.15 5.14
N LEU A 2 4.15 3.83 5.77
CA LEU A 2 4.53 2.47 6.14
C LEU A 2 3.49 1.77 7.03
N TRP A 3 2.98 2.46 8.07
CA TRP A 3 1.94 1.90 8.93
C TRP A 3 0.68 1.52 8.14
N SER A 4 0.19 2.40 7.25
CA SER A 4 -1.00 2.14 6.43
C SER A 4 -0.81 0.94 5.51
N VAL A 5 0.36 0.82 4.87
CA VAL A 5 0.66 -0.34 4.02
C VAL A 5 0.79 -1.62 4.86
N ARG A 6 1.57 -1.60 5.94
CA ARG A 6 1.80 -2.79 6.77
C ARG A 6 0.51 -3.29 7.43
N THR A 7 -0.23 -2.39 8.05
CA THR A 7 -1.38 -2.74 8.89
C THR A 7 -2.64 -2.90 8.05
N LEU A 8 -2.99 -1.89 7.25
CA LEU A 8 -4.26 -1.86 6.55
C LEU A 8 -4.22 -2.67 5.26
N ILE A 9 -3.13 -2.60 4.48
CA ILE A 9 -3.06 -3.30 3.18
C ILE A 9 -2.55 -4.73 3.35
N ILE A 10 -1.34 -4.90 3.87
CA ILE A 10 -0.72 -6.22 4.03
C ILE A 10 -1.46 -7.01 5.12
N GLY A 11 -1.60 -6.43 6.32
CA GLY A 11 -2.21 -7.08 7.47
C GLY A 11 -3.61 -7.61 7.19
N THR A 12 -4.54 -6.72 6.82
CA THR A 12 -5.96 -7.12 6.63
C THR A 12 -6.15 -8.14 5.52
N VAL A 13 -5.44 -7.99 4.39
CA VAL A 13 -5.60 -8.90 3.25
C VAL A 13 -5.02 -10.28 3.56
N ARG A 14 -3.93 -10.33 4.34
CA ARG A 14 -3.40 -11.62 4.84
C ARG A 14 -4.33 -12.28 5.86
N THR A 15 -5.19 -11.52 6.55
CA THR A 15 -6.20 -12.04 7.50
C THR A 15 -7.59 -12.25 6.89
N GLY A 16 -7.72 -12.18 5.56
CA GLY A 16 -8.94 -12.59 4.85
C GLY A 16 -9.79 -11.45 4.30
N ALA A 17 -9.42 -10.19 4.55
CA ALA A 17 -10.08 -9.07 3.91
C ALA A 17 -9.90 -9.12 2.38
N ARG A 18 -10.96 -8.76 1.65
CA ARG A 18 -10.97 -8.75 0.17
C ARG A 18 -10.80 -7.35 -0.44
N GLY A 19 -10.64 -6.35 0.41
CA GLY A 19 -10.48 -4.95 0.01
C GLY A 19 -10.18 -4.07 1.21
N VAL A 20 -9.70 -2.86 0.94
CA VAL A 20 -9.41 -1.82 1.93
C VAL A 20 -10.05 -0.54 1.44
N ALA A 21 -10.87 0.07 2.28
CA ALA A 21 -11.46 1.38 2.03
C ALA A 21 -10.96 2.35 3.11
N LEU A 22 -10.55 3.54 2.69
CA LEU A 22 -10.22 4.64 3.59
C LEU A 22 -11.41 5.60 3.63
N TRP A 23 -11.46 6.41 4.70
CA TRP A 23 -12.66 7.16 5.05
C TRP A 23 -12.99 8.29 4.06
N ASN A 24 -12.28 9.41 4.14
CA ASN A 24 -12.50 10.54 3.25
C ASN A 24 -11.50 10.54 2.09
N LEU A 25 -11.98 10.63 0.85
CA LEU A 25 -11.11 10.78 -0.31
C LEU A 25 -10.42 12.15 -0.34
N ALA A 26 -11.15 13.22 -0.01
CA ALA A 26 -10.62 14.57 0.02
C ALA A 26 -11.21 15.36 1.19
N LEU A 27 -10.38 16.16 1.84
CA LEU A 27 -10.76 17.17 2.83
C LEU A 27 -9.94 18.44 2.59
N ASP A 28 -10.37 19.56 3.16
CA ASP A 28 -9.56 20.77 3.14
C ASP A 28 -8.36 20.73 4.11
N GLY A 29 -7.53 21.79 4.10
CA GLY A 29 -6.36 21.91 4.99
C GLY A 29 -6.70 21.98 6.49
N ARG A 30 -7.98 22.05 6.87
CA ARG A 30 -8.49 22.06 8.24
C ARG A 30 -9.23 20.76 8.59
N GLY A 31 -9.21 19.76 7.70
CA GLY A 31 -9.90 18.49 7.90
C GLY A 31 -11.42 18.57 7.67
N GLY A 32 -11.89 19.64 7.03
CA GLY A 32 -13.30 19.93 6.82
C GLY A 32 -13.78 19.74 5.38
N PRO A 33 -15.08 20.01 5.14
CA PRO A 33 -16.09 20.35 6.16
C PRO A 33 -16.48 19.12 7.01
N HIS A 34 -16.78 19.33 8.29
CA HIS A 34 -17.34 18.29 9.16
C HIS A 34 -18.34 18.91 10.16
N LEU A 35 -19.37 18.16 10.56
CA LEU A 35 -20.42 18.61 11.49
C LEU A 35 -20.06 18.33 12.97
N GLY A 36 -18.79 18.51 13.34
CA GLY A 36 -18.23 17.97 14.59
C GLY A 36 -17.64 16.56 14.42
N GLY A 37 -17.24 15.91 15.51
CA GLY A 37 -16.60 14.59 15.50
C GLY A 37 -15.07 14.66 15.36
N CYS A 38 -14.52 14.06 14.29
CA CYS A 38 -13.08 13.93 14.11
C CYS A 38 -12.40 15.28 13.79
N GLY A 39 -11.87 15.95 14.82
CA GLY A 39 -11.20 17.26 14.66
C GLY A 39 -9.77 17.21 14.11
N ASN A 40 -9.21 16.03 13.87
CA ASN A 40 -7.86 15.84 13.33
C ASN A 40 -7.83 14.87 12.14
N CYS A 41 -8.97 14.61 11.51
CA CYS A 41 -9.03 13.75 10.34
C CYS A 41 -8.42 14.44 9.12
N ARG A 42 -7.74 13.63 8.30
CA ARG A 42 -7.16 14.05 7.02
C ARG A 42 -7.67 13.14 5.92
N GLY A 43 -8.01 13.72 4.77
CA GLY A 43 -8.41 12.97 3.60
C GLY A 43 -7.23 12.26 2.93
N VAL A 44 -7.52 11.32 2.04
CA VAL A 44 -6.51 10.73 1.14
C VAL A 44 -5.80 11.84 0.33
N LEU A 45 -6.54 12.88 -0.01
CA LEU A 45 -6.08 14.12 -0.59
C LEU A 45 -6.42 15.30 0.33
N THR A 46 -5.57 16.31 0.34
CA THR A 46 -5.88 17.63 0.89
C THR A 46 -6.08 18.60 -0.26
N ILE A 47 -7.22 19.31 -0.29
CA ILE A 47 -7.52 20.33 -1.29
C ILE A 47 -7.47 21.70 -0.61
N ASP A 48 -6.61 22.60 -1.09
CA ASP A 48 -6.64 23.98 -0.62
C ASP A 48 -7.91 24.66 -1.12
N SER A 49 -8.74 25.15 -0.20
CA SER A 49 -10.07 25.68 -0.50
C SER A 49 -10.06 27.03 -1.22
N ARG A 50 -8.91 27.71 -1.29
CA ARG A 50 -8.77 29.01 -1.96
C ARG A 50 -8.24 28.86 -3.38
N SER A 51 -7.21 28.04 -3.56
CA SER A 51 -6.48 27.86 -4.82
C SER A 51 -6.87 26.60 -5.59
N GLY A 52 -7.54 25.63 -4.95
CA GLY A 52 -7.80 24.31 -5.52
C GLY A 52 -6.58 23.40 -5.61
N ALA A 53 -5.43 23.81 -5.04
CA ALA A 53 -4.21 23.00 -5.06
C ALA A 53 -4.42 21.65 -4.35
N VAL A 54 -3.94 20.56 -4.97
CA VAL A 54 -4.10 19.20 -4.47
C VAL A 54 -2.81 18.66 -3.89
N THR A 55 -2.84 18.31 -2.61
CA THR A 55 -1.77 17.59 -1.93
C THR A 55 -2.15 16.13 -1.76
N ARG A 56 -1.27 15.23 -2.19
CA ARG A 56 -1.42 13.77 -1.99
C ARG A 56 -0.83 13.39 -0.65
N ASN A 57 -1.67 12.90 0.25
CA ASN A 57 -1.23 12.44 1.56
C ASN A 57 -0.67 11.02 1.50
N GLU A 58 -0.13 10.53 2.61
CA GLU A 58 0.50 9.21 2.66
C GLU A 58 -0.48 8.06 2.35
N GLU A 59 -1.76 8.27 2.63
CA GLU A 59 -2.87 7.36 2.32
C GLU A 59 -3.02 7.17 0.81
N TYR A 60 -2.81 8.24 0.02
CA TYR A 60 -2.83 8.15 -1.44
C TYR A 60 -1.74 7.21 -1.94
N TYR A 61 -0.53 7.35 -1.42
CA TYR A 61 0.59 6.49 -1.79
C TYR A 61 0.40 5.05 -1.31
N ALA A 62 -0.17 4.85 -0.11
CA ALA A 62 -0.51 3.52 0.39
C ALA A 62 -1.49 2.82 -0.56
N LEU A 63 -2.60 3.48 -0.90
CA LEU A 63 -3.57 2.95 -1.87
C LEU A 63 -2.94 2.75 -3.26
N ALA A 64 -2.05 3.63 -3.69
CA ALA A 64 -1.37 3.52 -4.98
C ALA A 64 -0.45 2.30 -5.07
N HIS A 65 0.23 1.91 -3.98
CA HIS A 65 1.04 0.69 -3.92
C HIS A 65 0.23 -0.60 -4.12
N ALA A 66 -1.07 -0.56 -3.85
CA ALA A 66 -1.97 -1.68 -4.11
C ALA A 66 -2.77 -1.48 -5.41
N SER A 67 -3.69 -0.52 -5.44
CA SER A 67 -4.73 -0.34 -6.46
C SER A 67 -4.23 -0.12 -7.90
N ARG A 68 -3.01 0.40 -8.08
CA ARG A 68 -2.40 0.54 -9.42
C ARG A 68 -1.98 -0.80 -10.02
N PHE A 69 -1.72 -1.81 -9.20
CA PHE A 69 -1.10 -3.06 -9.62
C PHE A 69 -2.00 -4.27 -9.39
N VAL A 70 -2.71 -4.30 -8.26
CA VAL A 70 -3.68 -5.34 -7.90
C VAL A 70 -5.05 -4.95 -8.46
N ARG A 71 -5.49 -5.66 -9.49
CA ARG A 71 -6.73 -5.35 -10.22
C ARG A 71 -7.92 -6.10 -9.65
N SER A 72 -9.12 -5.63 -9.98
CA SER A 72 -10.36 -6.36 -9.62
C SER A 72 -10.29 -7.81 -10.12
N GLY A 73 -10.73 -8.75 -9.28
CA GLY A 73 -10.63 -10.18 -9.54
C GLY A 73 -9.26 -10.81 -9.22
N ALA A 74 -8.27 -10.04 -8.80
CA ALA A 74 -7.00 -10.59 -8.33
C ALA A 74 -7.21 -11.51 -7.11
N ARG A 75 -6.44 -12.60 -7.07
CA ARG A 75 -6.44 -13.54 -5.94
C ARG A 75 -5.16 -13.38 -5.15
N ARG A 76 -5.26 -13.25 -3.83
CA ARG A 76 -4.10 -13.38 -2.95
C ARG A 76 -3.51 -14.78 -3.10
N ILE A 77 -2.20 -14.87 -3.32
CA ILE A 77 -1.47 -16.14 -3.39
C ILE A 77 -0.56 -16.29 -2.18
N ALA A 78 -0.11 -17.51 -1.90
CA ALA A 78 0.83 -17.76 -0.81
C ALA A 78 2.17 -17.03 -1.07
N SER A 79 2.71 -16.41 -0.03
CA SER A 79 4.04 -15.77 -0.03
C SER A 79 4.62 -15.77 1.38
N SER A 80 5.95 -15.82 1.47
CA SER A 80 6.69 -15.58 2.71
C SER A 80 6.49 -14.15 3.20
N THR A 81 6.46 -13.95 4.51
CA THR A 81 6.38 -12.65 5.16
C THR A 81 7.14 -12.71 6.48
N GLY A 82 7.63 -11.57 6.98
CA GLY A 82 8.42 -11.49 8.21
C GLY A 82 9.88 -11.94 8.04
N VAL A 83 10.32 -12.25 6.82
CA VAL A 83 11.71 -12.63 6.54
C VAL A 83 12.58 -11.38 6.59
N ALA A 84 13.62 -11.38 7.41
CA ALA A 84 14.52 -10.24 7.62
C ALA A 84 13.76 -8.93 7.95
N GLY A 85 12.63 -9.02 8.66
CA GLY A 85 11.81 -7.87 9.03
C GLY A 85 10.98 -7.26 7.89
N LEU A 86 10.85 -7.95 6.75
CA LEU A 86 10.02 -7.49 5.63
C LEU A 86 8.61 -8.08 5.70
N GLU A 87 7.59 -7.23 5.76
CA GLU A 87 6.21 -7.64 5.63
C GLU A 87 5.79 -7.66 4.15
N THR A 88 5.13 -8.74 3.70
CA THR A 88 4.75 -8.85 2.28
C THR A 88 3.35 -9.43 2.07
N VAL A 89 2.75 -9.11 0.92
CA VAL A 89 1.58 -9.81 0.39
C VAL A 89 1.69 -9.94 -1.12
N ALA A 90 1.33 -11.11 -1.64
CA ALA A 90 1.37 -11.40 -3.07
C ALA A 90 -0.01 -11.69 -3.65
N PHE A 91 -0.19 -11.31 -4.92
CA PHE A 91 -1.41 -11.49 -5.69
C PHE A 91 -1.13 -12.05 -7.07
N ARG A 92 -2.10 -12.76 -7.64
CA ARG A 92 -2.18 -13.08 -9.06
C ARG A 92 -3.42 -12.38 -9.63
N ASN A 93 -3.20 -11.49 -10.60
CA ASN A 93 -4.25 -10.85 -11.38
C ASN A 93 -4.88 -11.84 -12.38
N VAL A 94 -6.05 -11.47 -12.91
CA VAL A 94 -6.75 -12.23 -13.95
C VAL A 94 -5.93 -12.35 -15.24
N ASP A 95 -5.15 -11.32 -15.58
CA ASP A 95 -4.23 -11.30 -16.73
C ASP A 95 -2.94 -12.13 -16.51
N ALA A 96 -2.96 -13.02 -15.52
CA ALA A 96 -1.86 -13.83 -15.03
C ALA A 96 -0.63 -13.07 -14.49
N SER A 97 -0.62 -11.73 -14.49
CA SER A 97 0.46 -10.98 -13.84
C SER A 97 0.46 -11.21 -12.33
N LYS A 98 1.64 -11.30 -11.74
CA LYS A 98 1.82 -11.41 -10.29
C LYS A 98 2.25 -10.06 -9.73
N VAL A 99 1.83 -9.79 -8.50
CA VAL A 99 2.15 -8.56 -7.77
C VAL A 99 2.66 -8.93 -6.39
N LEU A 100 3.74 -8.31 -5.95
CA LEU A 100 4.24 -8.39 -4.59
C LEU A 100 4.33 -6.99 -4.01
N ILE A 101 3.67 -6.76 -2.88
CA ILE A 101 3.83 -5.55 -2.08
C ILE A 101 4.73 -5.89 -0.90
N VAL A 102 5.78 -5.10 -0.69
CA VAL A 102 6.79 -5.27 0.36
C VAL A 102 6.87 -4.00 1.18
N ALA A 103 6.77 -4.13 2.51
CA ALA A 103 7.01 -3.06 3.46
C ALA A 103 8.27 -3.38 4.27
N ASN A 104 9.12 -2.37 4.47
CA ASN A 104 10.33 -2.46 5.27
C ASN A 104 10.21 -1.54 6.48
N SER A 105 9.97 -2.14 7.65
CA SER A 105 9.87 -1.42 8.93
C SER A 105 11.22 -0.98 9.50
N ALA A 106 12.35 -1.47 8.96
CA ALA A 106 13.69 -1.11 9.43
C ALA A 106 14.15 0.25 8.88
N ALA A 107 15.05 0.92 9.62
CA ALA A 107 15.63 2.19 9.18
C ALA A 107 16.60 2.04 8.00
N THR A 108 17.13 0.85 7.76
CA THR A 108 18.08 0.55 6.68
C THR A 108 17.39 -0.13 5.51
N ALA A 109 17.93 0.07 4.31
CA ALA A 109 17.44 -0.61 3.12
C ALA A 109 17.72 -2.12 3.18
N ALA A 110 16.82 -2.90 2.61
CA ALA A 110 16.93 -4.36 2.52
C ALA A 110 16.93 -4.81 1.05
N THR A 111 17.83 -5.73 0.73
CA THR A 111 17.82 -6.47 -0.54
C THR A 111 17.13 -7.81 -0.31
N PHE A 112 16.28 -8.21 -1.25
CA PHE A 112 15.55 -9.47 -1.19
C PHE A 112 15.39 -10.07 -2.58
N VAL A 113 15.15 -11.38 -2.61
CA VAL A 113 14.91 -12.13 -3.84
C VAL A 113 13.47 -12.63 -3.86
N VAL A 114 12.74 -12.29 -4.91
CA VAL A 114 11.43 -12.87 -5.20
C VAL A 114 11.66 -14.12 -6.05
N ARG A 115 11.35 -15.30 -5.51
CA ARG A 115 11.42 -16.56 -6.24
C ARG A 115 10.03 -16.99 -6.70
N ASP A 116 9.89 -17.27 -7.99
CA ASP A 116 8.66 -17.72 -8.64
C ASP A 116 8.99 -18.95 -9.51
N GLY A 117 8.92 -20.13 -8.90
CA GLY A 117 9.39 -21.38 -9.51
C GLY A 117 10.91 -21.37 -9.76
N THR A 118 11.29 -21.45 -11.04
CA THR A 118 12.69 -21.39 -11.50
C THR A 118 13.17 -19.97 -11.78
N ARG A 119 12.28 -18.97 -11.76
CA ARG A 119 12.63 -17.56 -11.98
C ARG A 119 12.89 -16.86 -10.66
N TRP A 120 13.77 -15.87 -10.69
CA TRP A 120 14.01 -14.99 -9.56
C TRP A 120 14.19 -13.53 -9.99
N ILE A 121 13.81 -12.62 -9.10
CA ILE A 121 14.00 -11.18 -9.25
C ILE A 121 14.69 -10.70 -7.98
N GLU A 122 15.90 -10.15 -8.10
CA GLU A 122 16.52 -9.42 -7.02
C GLU A 122 15.99 -7.99 -6.98
N SER A 123 15.65 -7.51 -5.80
CA SER A 123 15.10 -6.17 -5.60
C SER A 123 15.54 -5.59 -4.28
N ARG A 124 15.47 -4.27 -4.18
CA ARG A 124 15.80 -3.51 -2.97
C ARG A 124 14.61 -2.67 -2.54
N VAL A 125 14.33 -2.63 -1.24
CA VAL A 125 13.37 -1.71 -0.63
C VAL A 125 14.13 -0.77 0.30
N PRO A 126 13.93 0.56 0.22
CA PRO A 126 14.53 1.51 1.14
C PRO A 126 14.16 1.24 2.60
N GLY A 127 14.94 1.79 3.53
CA GLY A 127 14.54 1.86 4.93
C GLY A 127 13.25 2.68 5.07
N THR A 128 12.39 2.28 6.01
CA THR A 128 11.04 2.84 6.24
C THR A 128 10.21 2.96 4.95
N GLY A 129 10.50 2.11 3.97
CA GLY A 129 10.03 2.20 2.59
C GLY A 129 9.04 1.10 2.22
N VAL A 130 8.40 1.31 1.08
CA VAL A 130 7.48 0.36 0.46
C VAL A 130 7.86 0.17 -1.00
N ALA A 131 7.85 -1.07 -1.47
CA ALA A 131 8.05 -1.41 -2.87
C ALA A 131 6.88 -2.26 -3.38
N THR A 132 6.47 -2.03 -4.63
CA THR A 132 5.53 -2.92 -5.32
C THR A 132 6.17 -3.42 -6.60
N LEU A 133 6.28 -4.74 -6.72
CA LEU A 133 6.77 -5.41 -7.93
C LEU A 133 5.58 -6.00 -8.68
N ARG A 134 5.62 -5.90 -10.00
CA ARG A 134 4.67 -6.59 -10.89
C ARG A 134 5.43 -7.27 -12.02
N TRP A 135 5.14 -8.55 -12.27
CA TRP A 135 5.80 -9.34 -13.32
C TRP A 135 4.85 -10.37 -13.96
N ARG A 136 5.34 -11.10 -14.97
CA ARG A 136 4.67 -12.24 -15.60
C ARG A 136 5.59 -13.46 -15.64
#